data_AF-A0A2J6T602-F1
#
_entry.id   AF-A0A2J6T602-F1
#
_cell.length_a   1.000
_cell.length_b   1.000
_cell.length_c   1.000
_cell.angle_alpha   90.00
_cell.angle_beta   90.00
_cell.angle_gamma   90.00
#
_symmetry.space_group_name_H-M   'P 1'
#
loop_
_entity.id
_entity.type
_entity.pdbx_description
1 polymer ?
#
loop_
_entity_poly.entity_id
_entity_poly.type
_entity_poly.pdbx_seq_one_letter_code
_entity_poly.pdbx_strand_id
1 'polypeptide(L)'
;MFYSTGRLITRINDTPTTRSRNGGNLPSVSEQSVSNQPDMEVQYDSQIHAIGQKAQERNLDLQEVSDYYHTCHAAAQRSCSHPEVPPIYHQFLAERETWTYYFEEEFPGKDPLYDCFVAALSQSETNHTRRIEQLEVALQRADLIIHSKDDLLSIKEETLLANKALMSGKDDIIKIRESEIRTEIGLVKAHENTIAWQNRDIQERNTTIKQLKKNLQELNHTGTPRDVQKLQNTLENRTKEIKNTQNTIRKRNDAIKSLTARLQKYEASASNKQGRNKVKKEVKRENNTHIKHESMEY
;
A
#
# COMPACT_ATOMS: atom_id res chain seq x y z
N MET A 1 41.04 -29.43 8.00
CA MET A 1 41.09 -29.08 6.57
C MET A 1 39.67 -28.85 6.08
N PHE A 2 39.52 -27.96 5.09
CA PHE A 2 38.32 -27.45 4.41
C PHE A 2 37.74 -26.11 4.92
N TYR A 3 38.32 -25.05 4.32
CA TYR A 3 37.85 -23.72 3.84
C TYR A 3 36.63 -23.07 4.51
N SER A 4 36.73 -21.85 5.07
CA SER A 4 36.88 -20.52 4.43
C SER A 4 35.85 -20.22 3.33
N THR A 5 34.87 -19.39 3.66
CA THR A 5 34.38 -18.33 2.76
C THR A 5 33.85 -17.17 3.61
N GLY A 6 34.59 -16.07 3.60
CA GLY A 6 34.08 -14.77 4.01
C GLY A 6 33.04 -14.25 3.02
N ARG A 7 32.09 -13.47 3.52
CA ARG A 7 31.28 -12.58 2.67
C ARG A 7 31.41 -11.16 3.17
N LEU A 8 31.96 -10.34 2.27
CA LEU A 8 31.91 -8.88 2.27
C LEU A 8 30.47 -8.41 2.47
N ILE A 9 30.27 -7.49 3.40
CA ILE A 9 29.09 -6.63 3.43
C ILE A 9 29.49 -5.35 2.70
N THR A 10 29.14 -5.27 1.42
CA THR A 10 29.22 -4.05 0.63
C THR A 10 28.18 -3.04 1.13
N ARG A 11 28.67 -1.84 1.44
CA ARG A 11 27.85 -0.64 1.61
C ARG A 11 27.14 -0.33 0.29
N ILE A 12 25.83 -0.13 0.35
CA ILE A 12 25.08 0.55 -0.71
C ILE A 12 24.74 1.92 -0.16
N ASN A 13 25.39 2.92 -0.74
CA ASN A 13 25.01 4.32 -0.65
C ASN A 13 23.89 4.61 -1.65
N ASP A 14 23.05 5.56 -1.24
CA ASP A 14 22.25 6.50 -2.02
C ASP A 14 21.11 5.99 -2.91
N THR A 15 19.91 6.50 -2.62
CA THR A 15 19.15 7.30 -3.59
C THR A 15 18.05 8.12 -2.90
N PRO A 16 17.71 9.30 -3.45
CA PRO A 16 16.95 10.34 -2.79
C PRO A 16 15.43 10.13 -2.89
N THR A 17 14.74 10.50 -1.82
CA THR A 17 13.28 10.61 -1.74
C THR A 17 12.78 11.75 -2.63
N THR A 18 12.35 11.45 -3.85
CA THR A 18 11.49 12.35 -4.62
C THR A 18 10.06 12.25 -4.11
N ARG A 19 9.68 13.22 -3.29
CA ARG A 19 8.32 13.46 -2.81
C ARG A 19 7.50 14.02 -3.98
N SER A 20 6.92 13.16 -4.81
CA SER A 20 5.94 13.58 -5.82
C SER A 20 4.56 13.66 -5.17
N ARG A 21 4.15 14.89 -4.85
CA ARG A 21 2.83 15.24 -4.34
C ARG A 21 1.92 15.49 -5.55
N ASN A 22 1.44 14.43 -6.17
CA ASN A 22 0.36 14.54 -7.17
C ASN A 22 -0.97 14.45 -6.45
N GLY A 23 -1.48 15.59 -6.00
CA GLY A 23 -2.90 15.79 -5.74
C GLY A 23 -3.64 15.72 -7.07
N GLY A 24 -4.21 14.56 -7.37
CA GLY A 24 -5.11 14.39 -8.50
C GLY A 24 -6.42 15.11 -8.20
N ASN A 25 -6.51 16.37 -8.62
CA ASN A 25 -7.80 17.04 -8.79
C ASN A 25 -8.59 16.24 -9.83
N LEU A 26 -9.68 15.61 -9.38
CA LEU A 26 -10.76 15.16 -10.24
C LEU A 26 -11.27 16.38 -11.02
N PRO A 27 -11.31 16.35 -12.36
CA PRO A 27 -12.04 17.36 -13.10
C PRO A 27 -13.52 17.10 -12.85
N SER A 28 -14.14 17.98 -12.07
CA SER A 28 -15.59 18.15 -12.04
C SER A 28 -16.01 18.49 -13.47
N VAL A 29 -16.56 17.52 -14.18
CA VAL A 29 -17.21 17.73 -15.48
C VAL A 29 -18.51 18.45 -15.19
N SER A 30 -18.42 19.77 -15.06
CA SER A 30 -19.57 20.64 -15.23
C SER A 30 -19.93 20.63 -16.71
N GLU A 31 -20.97 19.87 -17.05
CA GLU A 31 -21.71 19.99 -18.31
C GLU A 31 -22.33 21.38 -18.39
N GLN A 32 -21.53 22.37 -18.78
CA GLN A 32 -22.06 23.59 -19.38
C GLN A 32 -22.22 23.31 -20.86
N SER A 33 -23.41 22.83 -21.23
CA SER A 33 -23.90 22.82 -22.59
C SER A 33 -24.09 24.27 -23.05
N VAL A 34 -22.99 24.94 -23.38
CA VAL A 34 -23.02 26.20 -24.12
C VAL A 34 -23.42 25.82 -25.54
N SER A 35 -24.71 25.97 -25.87
CA SER A 35 -25.20 25.90 -27.24
C SER A 35 -24.65 27.10 -28.02
N ASN A 36 -23.39 27.01 -28.44
CA ASN A 36 -22.88 27.82 -29.53
C ASN A 36 -23.47 27.26 -30.83
N GLN A 37 -24.78 27.39 -31.01
CA GLN A 37 -25.33 27.30 -32.36
C GLN A 37 -24.92 28.59 -33.06
N PRO A 38 -24.13 28.52 -34.14
CA PRO A 38 -23.96 29.68 -35.00
C PRO A 38 -25.36 30.08 -35.48
N ASP A 39 -25.71 31.35 -35.32
CA ASP A 39 -26.85 31.98 -36.01
C ASP A 39 -26.55 31.87 -37.51
N MET A 40 -26.90 30.73 -38.11
CA MET A 40 -26.84 30.55 -39.55
C MET A 40 -28.08 31.25 -40.08
N GLU A 41 -27.90 32.51 -40.47
CA GLU A 41 -28.92 33.28 -41.17
C GLU A 41 -29.23 32.55 -42.49
N VAL A 42 -30.31 31.77 -42.49
CA VAL A 42 -30.71 30.97 -43.65
C VAL A 42 -31.24 31.91 -44.71
N GLN A 43 -30.41 32.22 -45.71
CA GLN A 43 -30.80 33.04 -46.86
C GLN A 43 -31.49 32.16 -47.91
N TYR A 44 -32.76 32.44 -48.20
CA TYR A 44 -33.52 31.83 -49.29
C TYR A 44 -33.79 32.86 -50.36
N ASP A 45 -33.36 32.56 -51.59
CA ASP A 45 -33.69 33.38 -52.75
C ASP A 45 -35.10 33.03 -53.21
N SER A 46 -36.06 33.89 -52.87
CA SER A 46 -37.47 33.74 -53.25
C SER A 46 -37.63 33.57 -54.76
N GLN A 47 -38.42 32.57 -55.14
CA GLN A 47 -38.77 32.24 -56.51
C GLN A 47 -40.10 32.88 -56.95
N ILE A 48 -40.67 33.79 -56.18
CA ILE A 48 -41.96 34.42 -56.50
C ILE A 48 -41.93 35.17 -57.84
N HIS A 49 -40.80 35.80 -58.17
CA HIS A 49 -40.61 36.46 -59.45
C HIS A 49 -40.53 35.46 -60.62
N ALA A 50 -39.87 34.32 -60.40
CA ALA A 50 -39.80 33.25 -61.39
C ALA A 50 -41.18 32.65 -61.65
N ILE A 51 -41.98 32.43 -60.59
CA ILE A 51 -43.39 32.01 -60.70
C ILE A 51 -44.19 33.01 -61.53
N GLY A 52 -44.07 34.31 -61.22
CA GLY A 52 -44.78 35.37 -61.94
C GLY A 52 -44.42 35.43 -63.42
N GLN A 53 -43.11 35.35 -63.75
CA GLN A 53 -42.64 35.33 -65.14
C GLN A 53 -43.16 34.10 -65.88
N LYS A 54 -43.08 32.91 -65.26
CA LYS A 54 -43.53 31.65 -65.86
C LYS A 54 -45.04 31.63 -66.09
N ALA A 55 -45.81 32.20 -65.18
CA ALA A 55 -47.26 32.37 -65.34
C ALA A 55 -47.60 33.26 -66.55
N GLN A 56 -46.85 34.35 -66.76
CA GLN A 56 -46.99 35.21 -67.95
C GLN A 56 -46.67 34.46 -69.24
N GLU A 57 -45.58 33.68 -69.26
CA GLU A 57 -45.19 32.87 -70.43
C GLU A 57 -46.28 31.84 -70.82
N ARG A 58 -47.04 31.35 -69.84
CA ARG A 58 -48.15 30.40 -70.02
C ARG A 58 -49.52 31.07 -70.23
N ASN A 59 -49.59 32.40 -70.25
CA ASN A 59 -50.83 33.20 -70.31
C ASN A 59 -51.84 32.85 -69.19
N LEU A 60 -51.35 32.56 -67.98
CA LEU A 60 -52.20 32.34 -66.81
C LEU A 60 -52.64 33.68 -66.21
N ASP A 61 -53.78 33.70 -65.51
CA ASP A 61 -54.21 34.86 -64.74
C ASP A 61 -53.28 35.04 -63.51
N LEU A 62 -52.57 36.16 -63.48
CA LEU A 62 -51.64 36.46 -62.40
C LEU A 62 -52.35 36.62 -61.05
N GLN A 63 -53.60 37.08 -61.05
CA GLN A 63 -54.36 37.22 -59.81
C GLN A 63 -54.68 35.86 -59.22
N GLU A 64 -55.12 34.90 -60.06
CA GLU A 64 -55.41 33.54 -59.64
C GLU A 64 -54.18 32.81 -59.08
N VAL A 65 -53.03 32.95 -59.75
CA VAL A 65 -51.76 32.37 -59.29
C VAL A 65 -51.31 33.00 -57.95
N SER A 66 -51.48 34.32 -57.81
CA SER A 66 -51.16 35.05 -56.57
C SER A 66 -52.05 34.62 -55.40
N ASP A 67 -53.36 34.50 -55.63
CA ASP A 67 -54.33 34.09 -54.61
C ASP A 67 -54.07 32.65 -54.15
N TYR A 68 -53.69 31.76 -55.09
CA TYR A 68 -53.28 30.40 -54.79
C TYR A 68 -52.01 30.36 -53.94
N TYR A 69 -51.00 31.16 -54.30
CA TYR A 69 -49.76 31.29 -53.51
C TYR A 69 -50.04 31.72 -52.06
N HIS A 70 -50.84 32.76 -51.86
CA HIS A 70 -51.18 33.22 -50.51
C HIS A 70 -51.97 32.18 -49.71
N THR A 71 -52.82 31.41 -50.39
CA THR A 71 -53.55 30.29 -49.77
C THR A 71 -52.58 29.20 -49.31
N CYS A 72 -51.63 28.81 -50.15
CA CYS A 72 -50.58 27.84 -49.81
C CYS A 72 -49.68 28.35 -48.69
N HIS A 73 -49.32 29.64 -48.70
CA HIS A 73 -48.52 30.26 -47.64
C HIS A 73 -49.24 30.25 -46.29
N ALA A 74 -50.51 30.64 -46.26
CA ALA A 74 -51.32 30.57 -45.04
C ALA A 74 -51.49 29.13 -44.54
N ALA A 75 -51.63 28.16 -45.46
CA ALA A 75 -51.68 26.75 -45.12
C ALA A 75 -50.35 26.24 -44.54
N ALA A 76 -49.22 26.63 -45.14
CA ALA A 76 -47.89 26.26 -44.66
C ALA A 76 -47.61 26.83 -43.26
N GLN A 77 -48.00 28.08 -42.98
CA GLN A 77 -47.89 28.68 -41.65
C GLN A 77 -48.72 27.94 -40.59
N ARG A 78 -49.92 27.45 -40.97
CA ARG A 78 -50.78 26.68 -40.05
C ARG A 78 -50.24 25.27 -39.80
N SER A 79 -49.78 24.60 -40.85
CA SER A 79 -49.29 23.21 -40.79
C SER A 79 -47.92 23.09 -40.11
N CYS A 80 -47.08 24.12 -40.23
CA CYS A 80 -45.74 24.15 -39.65
C CYS A 80 -45.63 25.23 -38.56
N SER A 81 -46.57 25.28 -37.61
CA SER A 81 -46.62 26.33 -36.57
C SER A 81 -45.56 26.22 -35.47
N HIS A 82 -44.51 25.42 -35.66
CA HIS A 82 -43.48 25.23 -34.63
C HIS A 82 -42.60 26.47 -34.56
N PRO A 83 -42.32 27.03 -33.37
CA PRO A 83 -41.57 28.28 -33.22
C PRO A 83 -40.12 28.22 -33.74
N GLU A 84 -39.59 27.02 -33.94
CA GLU A 84 -38.24 26.80 -34.49
C GLU A 84 -38.22 26.69 -36.03
N VAL A 85 -39.37 26.68 -36.70
CA VAL A 85 -39.42 26.67 -38.18
C VAL A 85 -39.24 28.11 -38.66
N PRO A 86 -38.18 28.41 -39.43
CA PRO A 86 -37.96 29.77 -39.91
C PRO A 86 -39.10 30.21 -40.84
N PRO A 87 -39.58 31.47 -40.76
CA PRO A 87 -40.65 31.96 -41.63
C PRO A 87 -40.37 31.77 -43.12
N ILE A 88 -39.10 31.80 -43.49
CA ILE A 88 -38.60 31.61 -44.86
C ILE A 88 -38.92 30.21 -45.42
N TYR A 89 -39.08 29.20 -44.55
CA TYR A 89 -39.47 27.86 -44.96
C TYR A 89 -40.94 27.79 -45.39
N HIS A 90 -41.82 28.57 -44.74
CA HIS A 90 -43.22 28.67 -45.18
C HIS A 90 -43.33 29.29 -46.58
N GLN A 91 -42.46 30.26 -46.87
CA GLN A 91 -42.35 30.85 -48.20
C GLN A 91 -41.88 29.83 -49.23
N PHE A 92 -40.80 29.09 -48.95
CA PHE A 92 -40.34 28.00 -49.82
C PHE A 92 -41.43 26.96 -50.10
N LEU A 93 -42.13 26.48 -49.07
CA LEU A 93 -43.21 25.50 -49.24
C LEU A 93 -44.35 26.04 -50.13
N ALA A 94 -44.74 27.29 -49.93
CA ALA A 94 -45.79 27.93 -50.70
C ALA A 94 -45.40 28.15 -52.17
N GLU A 95 -44.16 28.60 -52.41
CA GLU A 95 -43.62 28.78 -53.76
C GLU A 95 -43.50 27.44 -54.49
N ARG A 96 -43.00 26.39 -53.81
CA ARG A 96 -42.88 25.04 -54.38
C ARG A 96 -44.25 24.45 -54.74
N GLU A 97 -45.21 24.54 -53.83
CA GLU A 97 -46.57 24.03 -54.06
C GLU A 97 -47.26 24.76 -55.22
N THR A 98 -47.14 26.09 -55.24
CA THR A 98 -47.66 26.93 -56.34
C THR A 98 -47.02 26.54 -57.66
N TRP A 99 -45.71 26.32 -57.68
CA TRP A 99 -44.99 25.92 -58.88
C TRP A 99 -45.46 24.55 -59.38
N THR A 100 -45.54 23.55 -58.50
CA THR A 100 -45.96 22.18 -58.87
C THR A 100 -47.40 22.12 -59.35
N TYR A 101 -48.28 22.99 -58.83
CA TYR A 101 -49.68 23.02 -59.25
C TYR A 101 -49.86 23.58 -60.68
N TYR A 102 -49.14 24.64 -61.03
CA TYR A 102 -49.30 25.31 -62.34
C TYR A 102 -48.28 24.87 -63.40
N PHE A 103 -47.16 24.28 -63.00
CA PHE A 103 -46.07 23.92 -63.90
C PHE A 103 -45.66 22.46 -63.69
N GLU A 104 -45.59 21.69 -64.77
CA GLU A 104 -45.11 20.29 -64.76
C GLU A 104 -43.57 20.18 -64.69
N GLU A 105 -42.88 21.31 -64.50
CA GLU A 105 -41.43 21.40 -64.47
C GLU A 105 -40.90 21.30 -63.03
N GLU A 106 -39.64 20.87 -62.88
CA GLU A 106 -38.98 20.82 -61.58
C GLU A 106 -38.88 22.24 -60.97
N PHE A 107 -39.21 22.37 -59.69
CA PHE A 107 -39.17 23.64 -58.98
C PHE A 107 -37.71 24.14 -58.87
N PRO A 108 -37.38 25.36 -59.33
CA PRO A 108 -36.01 25.85 -59.34
C PRO A 108 -35.49 26.28 -57.95
N GLY A 109 -36.35 26.42 -56.95
CA GLY A 109 -35.96 26.81 -55.60
C GLY A 109 -35.28 25.69 -54.82
N LYS A 110 -34.23 26.02 -54.07
CA LYS A 110 -33.54 25.08 -53.17
C LYS A 110 -34.17 25.10 -51.79
N ASP A 111 -34.30 23.93 -51.16
CA ASP A 111 -34.81 23.83 -49.80
C ASP A 111 -33.87 24.57 -48.83
N PRO A 112 -34.33 25.63 -48.15
CA PRO A 112 -33.48 26.44 -47.31
C PRO A 112 -33.00 25.71 -46.05
N LEU A 113 -33.60 24.57 -45.67
CA LEU A 113 -33.18 23.77 -44.52
C LEU A 113 -32.24 22.62 -44.88
N TYR A 114 -32.06 22.31 -46.16
CA TYR A 114 -31.27 21.16 -46.60
C TYR A 114 -29.82 21.20 -46.08
N ASP A 115 -29.14 22.34 -46.26
CA ASP A 115 -27.75 22.52 -45.82
C ASP A 115 -27.64 22.47 -44.28
N CYS A 116 -28.66 22.95 -43.55
CA CYS A 116 -28.72 22.86 -42.10
C CYS A 116 -28.82 21.40 -41.63
N PHE A 117 -29.64 20.57 -42.27
CA PHE A 117 -29.74 19.15 -41.93
C PHE A 117 -28.46 18.38 -42.24
N VAL A 118 -27.85 18.62 -43.40
CA VAL A 118 -26.57 17.98 -43.77
C VAL A 118 -25.45 18.39 -42.80
N ALA A 119 -25.40 19.66 -42.41
CA ALA A 119 -24.45 20.16 -41.42
C ALA A 119 -24.69 19.53 -40.02
N ALA A 120 -25.93 19.45 -39.57
CA ALA A 120 -26.29 18.85 -38.28
C ALA A 120 -25.94 17.36 -38.21
N LEU A 121 -26.21 16.60 -39.28
CA LEU A 121 -25.84 15.19 -39.38
C LEU A 121 -24.32 15.02 -39.35
N SER A 122 -23.58 15.85 -40.10
CA SER A 122 -22.11 15.83 -40.12
C SER A 122 -21.49 16.17 -38.75
N GLN A 123 -22.10 17.11 -38.02
CA GLN A 123 -21.67 17.46 -36.66
C GLN A 123 -21.97 16.36 -35.63
N SER A 124 -23.10 15.65 -35.77
CA SER A 124 -23.44 14.52 -34.90
C SER A 124 -22.43 13.37 -35.07
N GLU A 125 -22.09 12.99 -36.30
CA GLU A 125 -21.11 11.92 -36.58
C GLU A 125 -19.72 12.23 -36.00
N THR A 126 -19.26 13.46 -36.16
CA THR A 126 -17.95 13.90 -35.63
C THR A 126 -17.94 13.94 -34.10
N ASN A 127 -19.03 14.36 -33.46
CA ASN A 127 -19.15 14.34 -32.01
C ASN A 127 -19.18 12.92 -31.43
N HIS A 128 -19.91 11.99 -32.07
CA HIS A 128 -19.95 10.59 -31.65
C HIS A 128 -18.58 9.92 -31.81
N THR A 129 -17.91 10.15 -32.94
CA THR A 129 -16.56 9.63 -33.19
C THR A 129 -15.58 10.12 -32.13
N ARG A 130 -15.56 11.43 -31.85
CA ARG A 130 -14.71 12.01 -30.80
C ARG A 130 -15.02 11.44 -29.42
N ARG A 131 -16.29 11.17 -29.11
CA ARG A 131 -16.69 10.57 -27.84
C ARG A 131 -16.22 9.12 -27.72
N ILE A 132 -16.29 8.35 -28.79
CA ILE A 132 -15.78 6.97 -28.84
C ILE A 132 -14.28 6.96 -28.57
N GLU A 133 -13.49 7.78 -29.27
CA GLU A 133 -12.04 7.89 -29.05
C GLU A 133 -11.69 8.24 -27.60
N GLN A 134 -12.43 9.17 -26.98
CA GLN A 134 -12.25 9.51 -25.57
C GLN A 134 -12.52 8.33 -24.63
N LEU A 135 -13.56 7.54 -24.91
CA LEU A 135 -13.91 6.36 -24.13
C LEU A 135 -12.88 5.25 -24.29
N GLU A 136 -12.36 5.05 -25.50
CA GLU A 136 -11.28 4.07 -25.76
C GLU A 136 -10.01 4.43 -24.98
N VAL A 137 -9.61 5.69 -24.99
CA VAL A 137 -8.46 6.16 -24.19
C VAL A 137 -8.72 6.00 -22.69
N ALA A 138 -9.95 6.26 -22.23
CA ALA A 138 -10.32 6.06 -20.83
C ALA A 138 -10.27 4.58 -20.44
N LEU A 139 -10.70 3.68 -21.32
CA LEU A 139 -10.66 2.23 -21.12
C LEU A 139 -9.22 1.71 -21.03
N GLN A 140 -8.35 2.11 -21.96
CA GLN A 140 -6.93 1.75 -21.93
C GLN A 140 -6.24 2.22 -20.63
N ARG A 141 -6.60 3.43 -20.14
CA ARG A 141 -6.09 3.94 -18.86
C ARG A 141 -6.61 3.11 -17.68
N ALA A 142 -7.88 2.70 -17.71
CA ALA A 142 -8.45 1.86 -16.67
C ALA A 142 -7.76 0.49 -16.62
N ASP A 143 -7.47 -0.12 -17.77
CA ASP A 143 -6.75 -1.39 -17.86
C ASP A 143 -5.35 -1.29 -17.26
N LEU A 144 -4.59 -0.24 -17.58
CA LEU A 144 -3.27 0.02 -16.97
C LEU A 144 -3.35 0.13 -15.44
N ILE A 145 -4.39 0.80 -14.92
CA ILE A 145 -4.61 0.93 -13.48
C ILE A 145 -4.93 -0.43 -12.84
N ILE A 146 -5.74 -1.26 -13.49
CA ILE A 146 -6.08 -2.61 -13.00
C ILE A 146 -4.81 -3.46 -12.91
N HIS A 147 -4.02 -3.53 -13.98
CA HIS A 147 -2.76 -4.29 -13.99
C HIS A 147 -1.80 -3.80 -12.90
N SER A 148 -1.65 -2.48 -12.73
CA SER A 148 -0.81 -1.92 -11.66
C SER A 148 -1.31 -2.28 -10.26
N LYS A 149 -2.63 -2.36 -10.05
CA LYS A 149 -3.21 -2.79 -8.76
C LYS A 149 -2.95 -4.27 -8.50
N ASP A 150 -3.05 -5.11 -9.52
CA ASP A 150 -2.79 -6.55 -9.42
C ASP A 150 -1.32 -6.82 -9.08
N ASP A 151 -0.38 -6.10 -9.73
CA ASP A 151 1.05 -6.16 -9.39
C ASP A 151 1.30 -5.75 -7.93
N LEU A 152 0.66 -4.67 -7.47
CA LEU A 152 0.78 -4.22 -6.08
C LEU A 152 0.20 -5.23 -5.08
N LEU A 153 -0.87 -5.93 -5.44
CA LEU A 153 -1.43 -7.01 -4.63
C LEU A 153 -0.48 -8.20 -4.57
N SER A 154 0.08 -8.62 -5.71
CA SER A 154 1.10 -9.69 -5.77
C SER A 154 2.31 -9.37 -4.90
N ILE A 155 2.86 -8.16 -4.99
CA ILE A 155 3.99 -7.72 -4.15
C ILE A 155 3.63 -7.76 -2.66
N LYS A 156 2.40 -7.36 -2.29
CA LYS A 156 1.94 -7.43 -0.90
C LYS A 156 1.83 -8.86 -0.40
N GLU A 157 1.34 -9.78 -1.21
CA GLU A 157 1.24 -11.20 -0.87
C GLU A 157 2.62 -11.83 -0.67
N GLU A 158 3.56 -11.60 -1.58
CA GLU A 158 4.95 -12.04 -1.43
C GLU A 158 5.59 -11.48 -0.16
N THR A 159 5.36 -10.19 0.12
CA THR A 159 5.87 -9.53 1.33
C THR A 159 5.26 -10.15 2.60
N LEU A 160 3.98 -10.52 2.59
CA LEU A 160 3.33 -11.21 3.70
C LEU A 160 3.91 -12.60 3.91
N LEU A 161 4.15 -13.36 2.84
CA LEU A 161 4.78 -14.68 2.91
C LEU A 161 6.22 -14.59 3.46
N ALA A 162 7.02 -13.63 2.97
CA ALA A 162 8.37 -13.39 3.48
C ALA A 162 8.36 -13.01 4.97
N ASN A 163 7.42 -12.17 5.40
CA ASN A 163 7.25 -11.82 6.80
C ASN A 163 6.85 -13.03 7.67
N LYS A 164 5.96 -13.89 7.17
CA LYS A 164 5.58 -15.13 7.86
C LYS A 164 6.78 -16.06 8.05
N ALA A 165 7.58 -16.25 7.00
CA ALA A 165 8.82 -17.04 7.07
C ALA A 165 9.82 -16.45 8.07
N LEU A 166 10.00 -15.12 8.06
CA LEU A 166 10.88 -14.42 8.98
C LEU A 166 10.42 -14.55 10.45
N MET A 167 9.12 -14.50 10.71
CA MET A 167 8.56 -14.72 12.05
C MET A 167 8.80 -16.16 12.51
N SER A 168 8.53 -17.15 11.65
CA SER A 168 8.81 -18.56 11.95
C SER A 168 10.29 -18.78 12.30
N GLY A 169 11.21 -18.21 11.51
CA GLY A 169 12.65 -18.32 11.80
C GLY A 169 13.04 -17.65 13.12
N LYS A 170 12.38 -16.55 13.50
CA LYS A 170 12.60 -15.93 14.82
C LYS A 170 12.08 -16.81 15.96
N ASP A 171 10.94 -17.47 15.79
CA ASP A 171 10.38 -18.37 16.79
C ASP A 171 11.29 -19.58 17.02
N ASP A 172 11.88 -20.14 15.97
CA ASP A 172 12.84 -21.24 16.09
C ASP A 172 14.12 -20.80 16.83
N ILE A 173 14.63 -19.60 16.53
CA ILE A 173 15.76 -19.02 17.27
C ILE A 173 15.40 -18.81 18.75
N ILE A 174 14.17 -18.35 19.06
CA ILE A 174 13.70 -18.19 20.44
C ILE A 174 13.69 -19.54 21.16
N LYS A 175 13.12 -20.60 20.55
CA LYS A 175 13.10 -21.95 21.13
C LYS A 175 14.51 -22.47 21.43
N ILE A 176 15.46 -22.27 20.51
CA ILE A 176 16.87 -22.64 20.72
C ILE A 176 17.42 -21.89 21.93
N ARG A 177 17.25 -20.56 22.00
CA ARG A 177 17.74 -19.75 23.13
C ARG A 177 17.10 -20.13 24.46
N GLU A 178 15.81 -20.43 24.49
CA GLU A 178 15.13 -20.92 25.70
C GLU A 178 15.70 -22.26 26.16
N SER A 179 16.02 -23.17 25.23
CA SER A 179 16.65 -24.45 25.55
C SER A 179 18.07 -24.29 26.12
N GLU A 180 18.85 -23.35 25.57
CA GLU A 180 20.19 -23.01 26.08
C GLU A 180 20.11 -22.44 27.51
N ILE A 181 19.19 -21.48 27.74
CA ILE A 181 18.97 -20.87 29.06
C ILE A 181 18.56 -21.94 30.09
N ARG A 182 17.63 -22.84 29.74
CA ARG A 182 17.24 -23.95 30.63
C ARG A 182 18.43 -24.83 30.99
N THR A 183 19.29 -25.12 30.02
CA THR A 183 20.50 -25.94 30.22
C THR A 183 21.49 -25.23 31.16
N GLU A 184 21.75 -23.95 30.96
CA GLU A 184 22.64 -23.16 31.83
C GLU A 184 22.13 -23.07 33.28
N ILE A 185 20.83 -22.84 33.46
CA ILE A 185 20.19 -22.87 34.80
C ILE A 185 20.39 -24.23 35.46
N GLY A 186 20.24 -25.32 34.70
CA GLY A 186 20.49 -26.68 35.18
C GLY A 186 21.94 -26.88 35.65
N LEU A 187 22.92 -26.39 34.89
CA LEU A 187 24.34 -26.48 35.24
C LEU A 187 24.69 -25.67 36.48
N VAL A 188 24.14 -24.47 36.64
CA VAL A 188 24.31 -23.67 37.87
C VAL A 188 23.83 -24.45 39.09
N LYS A 189 22.61 -24.99 39.04
CA LYS A 189 22.04 -25.80 40.14
C LYS A 189 22.90 -27.03 40.46
N ALA A 190 23.41 -27.72 39.42
CA ALA A 190 24.29 -28.86 39.62
C ALA A 190 25.61 -28.48 40.33
N HIS A 191 26.21 -27.35 39.94
CA HIS A 191 27.41 -26.83 40.60
C HIS A 191 27.13 -26.40 42.05
N GLU A 192 26.02 -25.71 42.31
CA GLU A 192 25.60 -25.31 43.66
C GLU A 192 25.41 -26.52 44.58
N ASN A 193 24.70 -27.55 44.11
CA ASN A 193 24.52 -28.80 44.85
C ASN A 193 25.85 -29.49 45.16
N THR A 194 26.76 -29.50 44.19
CA THR A 194 28.07 -30.12 44.39
C THR A 194 28.93 -29.34 45.38
N ILE A 195 28.91 -28.00 45.32
CA ILE A 195 29.59 -27.14 46.30
C ILE A 195 29.01 -27.36 47.70
N ALA A 196 27.68 -27.45 47.83
CA ALA A 196 27.02 -27.74 49.10
C ALA A 196 27.48 -29.08 49.69
N TRP A 197 27.58 -30.13 48.86
CA TRP A 197 28.11 -31.42 49.28
C TRP A 197 29.59 -31.34 49.71
N GLN A 198 30.44 -30.67 48.91
CA GLN A 198 31.86 -30.51 49.25
C GLN A 198 32.08 -29.68 50.52
N ASN A 199 31.22 -28.69 50.78
CA ASN A 199 31.27 -27.92 52.03
C ASN A 199 30.96 -28.78 53.25
N ARG A 200 30.00 -29.73 53.16
CA ARG A 200 29.73 -30.68 54.25
C ARG A 200 30.91 -31.61 54.51
N ASP A 201 31.50 -32.16 53.45
CA ASP A 201 32.71 -33.00 53.55
C ASP A 201 33.90 -32.23 54.15
N ILE A 202 34.10 -30.95 53.80
CA ILE A 202 35.09 -30.09 54.47
C ILE A 202 34.77 -29.91 55.95
N GLN A 203 33.50 -29.70 56.32
CA GLN A 203 33.11 -29.57 57.73
C GLN A 203 33.42 -30.83 58.52
N GLU A 204 33.11 -32.01 57.99
CA GLU A 204 33.40 -33.31 58.62
C GLU A 204 34.92 -33.58 58.73
N ARG A 205 35.69 -33.22 57.70
CA ARG A 205 37.16 -33.33 57.79
C ARG A 205 37.73 -32.36 58.81
N ASN A 206 37.16 -31.16 58.94
CA ASN A 206 37.58 -30.20 59.96
C ASN A 206 37.27 -30.67 61.39
N THR A 207 36.13 -31.31 61.63
CA THR A 207 35.84 -31.90 62.96
C THR A 207 36.83 -33.03 63.26
N THR A 208 37.13 -33.88 62.27
CA THR A 208 38.15 -34.93 62.38
C THR A 208 39.54 -34.35 62.68
N ILE A 209 39.97 -33.30 61.98
CA ILE A 209 41.25 -32.62 62.25
C ILE A 209 41.28 -32.05 63.67
N LYS A 210 40.19 -31.43 64.15
CA LYS A 210 40.11 -30.95 65.54
C LYS A 210 40.31 -32.08 66.54
N GLN A 211 39.67 -33.23 66.30
CA GLN A 211 39.85 -34.41 67.16
C GLN A 211 41.28 -34.96 67.09
N LEU A 212 41.86 -35.09 65.89
CA LEU A 212 43.24 -35.54 65.71
C LEU A 212 44.25 -34.61 66.40
N LYS A 213 44.02 -33.29 66.35
CA LYS A 213 44.84 -32.30 67.08
C LYS A 213 44.78 -32.52 68.59
N LYS A 214 43.59 -32.75 69.14
CA LYS A 214 43.41 -33.04 70.57
C LYS A 214 44.14 -34.34 70.97
N ASN A 215 43.91 -35.41 70.22
CA ASN A 215 44.58 -36.69 70.45
C ASN A 215 46.11 -36.56 70.37
N LEU A 216 46.63 -35.76 69.44
CA LEU A 216 48.08 -35.52 69.29
C LEU A 216 48.67 -34.75 70.48
N GLN A 217 47.93 -33.78 71.04
CA GLN A 217 48.32 -33.09 72.25
C GLN A 217 48.40 -34.06 73.44
N GLU A 218 47.41 -34.94 73.60
CA GLU A 218 47.38 -35.96 74.67
C GLU A 218 48.53 -36.97 74.51
N LEU A 219 48.80 -37.44 73.27
CA LEU A 219 49.86 -38.40 72.99
C LEU A 219 51.27 -37.83 73.15
N ASN A 220 51.47 -36.54 72.89
CA ASN A 220 52.78 -35.90 73.08
C ASN A 220 53.29 -35.97 74.53
N HIS A 221 52.41 -36.22 75.50
CA HIS A 221 52.77 -36.35 76.91
C HIS A 221 52.96 -37.80 77.38
N THR A 222 52.46 -38.79 76.63
CA THR A 222 52.31 -40.18 77.13
C THR A 222 52.62 -41.27 76.09
N GLY A 223 52.74 -40.92 74.81
CA GLY A 223 52.84 -41.86 73.69
C GLY A 223 54.25 -42.11 73.17
N THR A 224 54.39 -43.11 72.31
CA THR A 224 55.67 -43.41 71.66
C THR A 224 55.93 -42.45 70.49
N PRO A 225 57.20 -42.14 70.16
CA PRO A 225 57.54 -41.27 69.01
C PRO A 225 56.92 -41.75 67.68
N ARG A 226 56.75 -43.06 67.51
CA ARG A 226 56.18 -43.66 66.31
C ARG A 226 54.68 -43.34 66.15
N ASP A 227 53.94 -43.32 67.25
CA ASP A 227 52.50 -43.05 67.24
C ASP A 227 52.22 -41.56 67.00
N VAL A 228 53.05 -40.68 67.59
CA VAL A 228 53.03 -39.23 67.34
C VAL A 228 53.27 -38.95 65.86
N GLN A 229 54.30 -39.55 65.26
CA GLN A 229 54.61 -39.38 63.84
C GLN A 229 53.47 -39.83 62.92
N LYS A 230 52.82 -40.97 63.24
CA LYS A 230 51.69 -41.49 62.46
C LYS A 230 50.49 -40.53 62.48
N LEU A 231 50.17 -39.95 63.64
CA LEU A 231 49.10 -38.95 63.79
C LEU A 231 49.44 -37.65 63.05
N GLN A 232 50.68 -37.18 63.12
CA GLN A 232 51.17 -36.02 62.37
C GLN A 232 50.99 -36.20 60.86
N ASN A 233 51.43 -37.33 60.31
CA ASN A 233 51.28 -37.65 58.89
C ASN A 233 49.80 -37.69 58.48
N THR A 234 48.94 -38.25 59.33
CA THR A 234 47.48 -38.32 59.08
C THR A 234 46.86 -36.92 59.05
N LEU A 235 47.25 -36.05 59.98
CA LEU A 235 46.78 -34.67 60.05
C LEU A 235 47.22 -33.86 58.82
N GLU A 236 48.47 -34.02 58.40
CA GLU A 236 48.99 -33.37 57.20
C GLU A 236 48.23 -33.82 55.94
N ASN A 237 47.98 -35.12 55.80
CA ASN A 237 47.20 -35.67 54.70
C ASN A 237 45.77 -35.10 54.66
N ARG A 238 45.06 -35.08 55.80
CA ARG A 238 43.71 -34.49 55.88
C ARG A 238 43.70 -32.99 55.56
N THR A 239 44.74 -32.27 55.97
CA THR A 239 44.89 -30.84 55.64
C THR A 239 45.09 -30.62 54.14
N LYS A 240 45.89 -31.47 53.48
CA LYS A 240 46.07 -31.47 52.02
C LYS A 240 44.76 -31.77 51.28
N GLU A 241 44.00 -32.76 51.74
CA GLU A 241 42.69 -33.11 51.17
C GLU A 241 41.68 -31.95 51.23
N ILE A 242 41.62 -31.22 52.36
CA ILE A 242 40.77 -30.03 52.48
C ILE A 242 41.20 -28.96 51.48
N LYS A 243 42.50 -28.67 51.38
CA LYS A 243 43.02 -27.67 50.43
C LYS A 243 42.68 -28.01 48.98
N ASN A 244 42.78 -29.29 48.60
CA ASN A 244 42.39 -29.77 47.27
C ASN A 244 40.89 -29.59 47.01
N THR A 245 40.06 -29.88 48.01
CA THR A 245 38.60 -29.73 47.92
C THR A 245 38.22 -28.24 47.80
N GLN A 246 38.84 -27.36 48.57
CA GLN A 246 38.67 -25.90 48.48
C GLN A 246 39.04 -25.35 47.10
N ASN A 247 40.14 -25.82 46.51
CA ASN A 247 40.51 -25.45 45.13
C ASN A 247 39.44 -25.86 44.12
N THR A 248 38.82 -27.02 44.31
CA THR A 248 37.73 -27.50 43.43
C THR A 248 36.48 -26.65 43.58
N ILE A 249 36.11 -26.27 44.81
CA ILE A 249 34.99 -25.35 45.08
C ILE A 249 35.24 -24.00 44.40
N ARG A 250 36.47 -23.46 44.49
CA ARG A 250 36.82 -22.19 43.85
C ARG A 250 36.59 -22.23 42.34
N LYS A 251 37.09 -23.27 41.67
CA LYS A 251 36.87 -23.46 40.22
C LYS A 251 35.39 -23.51 39.85
N ARG A 252 34.56 -24.18 40.67
CA ARG A 252 33.10 -24.24 40.45
C ARG A 252 32.40 -22.91 40.70
N ASN A 253 32.81 -22.16 41.72
CA ASN A 253 32.30 -20.81 41.95
C ASN A 253 32.61 -19.87 40.78
N ASP A 254 33.80 -19.98 40.19
CA ASP A 254 34.17 -19.20 39.01
C ASP A 254 33.32 -19.61 37.79
N ALA A 255 33.00 -20.89 37.64
CA ALA A 255 32.08 -21.38 36.61
C ALA A 255 30.64 -20.85 36.81
N ILE A 256 30.12 -20.87 38.05
CA ILE A 256 28.81 -20.29 38.38
C ILE A 256 28.80 -18.80 38.02
N LYS A 257 29.81 -18.02 38.41
CA LYS A 257 29.89 -16.60 38.06
C LYS A 257 29.83 -16.36 36.55
N SER A 258 30.53 -17.18 35.77
CA SER A 258 30.52 -17.10 34.31
C SER A 258 29.13 -17.39 33.72
N LEU A 259 28.45 -18.44 34.21
CA LEU A 259 27.09 -18.79 33.79
C LEU A 259 26.07 -17.72 34.20
N THR A 260 26.14 -17.23 35.44
CA THR A 260 25.25 -16.15 35.93
C THR A 260 25.41 -14.88 35.10
N ALA A 261 26.64 -14.51 34.73
CA ALA A 261 26.89 -13.35 33.87
C ALA A 261 26.30 -13.54 32.46
N ARG A 262 26.28 -14.76 31.92
CA ARG A 262 25.62 -15.08 30.64
C ARG A 262 24.10 -14.95 30.76
N LEU A 263 23.51 -15.52 31.82
CA LEU A 263 22.07 -15.41 32.11
C LEU A 263 21.62 -13.95 32.24
N GLN A 264 22.37 -13.12 32.96
CA GLN A 264 22.09 -11.68 33.07
C GLN A 264 22.13 -10.94 31.72
N LYS A 265 23.03 -11.33 30.81
CA LYS A 265 23.04 -10.77 29.45
C LYS A 265 21.76 -11.12 28.69
N TYR A 266 21.23 -12.33 28.87
CA TYR A 266 19.95 -12.71 28.27
C TYR A 266 18.79 -11.87 28.82
N GLU A 267 18.72 -11.67 30.14
CA GLU A 267 17.69 -10.82 30.77
C GLU A 267 17.76 -9.35 30.33
N ALA A 268 18.96 -8.76 30.32
CA ALA A 268 19.15 -7.38 29.86
C ALA A 268 18.75 -7.21 28.37
N SER A 269 19.06 -8.21 27.55
CA SER A 269 18.66 -8.20 26.13
C SER A 269 17.14 -8.33 25.93
N ALA A 270 16.42 -8.97 26.86
CA ALA A 270 14.96 -9.05 26.86
C ALA A 270 14.32 -7.72 27.28
N SER A 271 14.83 -7.09 28.35
CA SER A 271 14.31 -5.82 28.89
C SER A 271 14.46 -4.65 27.90
N ASN A 272 15.63 -4.53 27.24
CA ASN A 272 15.89 -3.49 26.25
C ASN A 272 14.98 -3.59 25.01
N LYS A 273 14.50 -4.78 24.64
CA LYS A 273 13.54 -4.96 23.55
C LYS A 273 12.12 -4.52 23.94
N GLN A 274 11.71 -4.71 25.19
CA GLN A 274 10.43 -4.21 25.71
C GLN A 274 10.37 -2.68 25.75
N GLY A 275 11.46 -2.02 26.16
CA GLY A 275 11.56 -0.55 26.12
C GLY A 275 11.43 0.03 24.71
N ARG A 276 12.20 -0.51 23.75
CA ARG A 276 12.14 -0.06 22.33
C ARG A 276 10.79 -0.30 21.66
N ASN A 277 10.10 -1.41 22.00
CA ASN A 277 8.79 -1.71 21.42
C ASN A 277 7.66 -0.81 21.97
N LYS A 278 7.79 -0.31 23.21
CA LYS A 278 6.87 0.71 23.76
C LYS A 278 7.03 2.05 23.05
N VAL A 279 8.27 2.55 22.93
CA VAL A 279 8.58 3.82 22.23
C VAL A 279 8.10 3.79 20.78
N LYS A 280 8.29 2.68 20.05
CA LYS A 280 7.79 2.57 18.66
C LYS A 280 6.26 2.52 18.55
N LYS A 281 5.54 2.00 19.55
CA LYS A 281 4.06 2.01 19.56
C LYS A 281 3.51 3.41 19.86
N GLU A 282 4.22 4.20 20.67
CA GLU A 282 3.85 5.56 21.03
C GLU A 282 4.04 6.53 19.86
N VAL A 283 5.21 6.48 19.20
CA VAL A 283 5.49 7.26 17.98
C VAL A 283 4.52 6.93 16.83
N LYS A 284 4.07 5.67 16.73
CA LYS A 284 3.10 5.27 15.70
C LYS A 284 1.67 5.72 16.02
N ARG A 285 1.33 5.97 17.29
CA ARG A 285 0.04 6.56 17.70
C ARG A 285 0.02 8.06 17.44
N GLU A 286 1.11 8.76 17.76
CA GLU A 286 1.25 10.21 17.52
C GLU A 286 1.17 10.55 16.02
N ASN A 287 1.83 9.76 15.16
CA ASN A 287 1.74 9.97 13.71
C ASN A 287 0.33 9.68 13.15
N ASN A 288 -0.44 8.78 13.77
CA ASN A 288 -1.79 8.46 13.32
C ASN A 288 -2.84 9.49 13.79
N THR A 289 -2.58 10.18 14.90
CA THR A 289 -3.38 11.33 15.35
C THR A 289 -3.09 12.59 14.54
N HIS A 290 -1.84 12.78 14.09
CA HIS A 290 -1.47 13.94 13.27
C HIS A 290 -2.10 13.87 11.86
N ILE A 291 -2.10 12.68 11.24
CA ILE A 291 -2.74 12.46 9.93
C ILE A 291 -4.27 12.65 9.99
N LYS A 292 -4.93 12.31 11.11
CA LYS A 292 -6.37 12.53 11.28
C LYS A 292 -6.76 14.00 11.44
N HIS A 293 -5.84 14.84 11.91
CA HIS A 293 -6.09 16.27 12.06
C HIS A 293 -5.94 17.03 10.73
N GLU A 294 -5.00 16.63 9.86
CA GLU A 294 -4.85 17.19 8.51
C GLU A 294 -6.00 16.78 7.55
N SER A 295 -6.70 15.68 7.80
CA SER A 295 -7.85 15.24 6.97
C SER A 295 -9.19 15.89 7.31
N MET A 296 -9.22 16.83 8.27
CA MET A 296 -10.45 17.53 8.70
C MET A 296 -10.45 19.03 8.36
N GLU A 297 -9.41 19.52 7.69
CA GLU A 297 -9.25 20.94 7.29
C GLU A 297 -9.39 21.21 5.78
N TYR A 298 -9.99 20.29 5.01
CA TYR A 298 -10.38 20.53 3.62
C TYR A 298 -11.85 20.23 3.38
#